data_AF-A0A2H0W830-F1
#
_entry.id   AF-A0A2H0W830-F1
#
_cell.length_a   1.000
_cell.length_b   1.000
_cell.length_c   1.000
_cell.angle_alpha   90.00
_cell.angle_beta   90.00
_cell.angle_gamma   90.00
#
_symmetry.space_group_name_H-M   'P 1'
#
loop_
_entity.id
_entity.type
_entity.pdbx_description
1 polymer ?
#
loop_
_entity_poly.entity_id
_entity_poly.type
_entity_poly.pdbx_seq_one_letter_code
_entity_poly.pdbx_strand_id
1 'polypeptide(L)'
;MVNVFDAVYHKIVFPSTLPRLDGRDGRVINWTLADINGVFVKKSLIFAFRLIGTIGFATVIPLVAFALFGRWLDGHFNTGHNFFYTGIVAALPVVYLTVRQVAKDAVGDFEQFNKNEKQKG
;
A
#
# COMPACT_ATOMS: atom_id res chain seq x y z
N MET A 1 -1.48 -12.10 22.56
CA MET A 1 -0.62 -10.93 22.31
C MET A 1 -1.41 -9.97 21.45
N VAL A 2 -1.83 -8.84 22.02
CA VAL A 2 -2.64 -7.84 21.34
C VAL A 2 -1.71 -7.01 20.46
N ASN A 3 -1.93 -7.03 19.16
CA ASN A 3 -1.17 -6.21 18.21
C ASN A 3 -1.39 -4.74 18.53
N VAL A 4 -0.30 -4.01 18.80
CA VAL A 4 -0.29 -2.55 19.00
C VAL A 4 -0.86 -1.81 17.78
N PHE A 5 -1.00 -2.49 16.63
CA PHE A 5 -1.67 -1.99 15.44
C PHE A 5 -3.19 -1.79 15.57
N ASP A 6 -3.89 -2.49 16.48
CA ASP A 6 -5.35 -2.35 16.62
C ASP A 6 -5.78 -1.08 17.39
N ALA A 7 -4.90 -0.57 18.27
CA ALA A 7 -5.21 0.59 19.10
C ALA A 7 -5.22 1.93 18.34
N VAL A 8 -4.65 1.97 17.14
CA VAL A 8 -4.57 3.20 16.33
C VAL A 8 -5.83 3.40 15.46
N TYR A 9 -6.64 2.36 15.24
CA TYR A 9 -7.80 2.42 14.34
C TYR A 9 -9.09 2.92 15.01
N HIS A 10 -9.18 2.99 16.33
CA HIS A 10 -10.45 3.27 17.01
C HIS A 10 -10.73 4.76 17.30
N LYS A 11 -9.90 5.68 16.80
CA LYS A 11 -10.03 7.13 17.10
C LYS A 11 -10.10 8.01 15.86
N ILE A 12 -10.97 7.65 14.93
CA ILE A 12 -11.51 8.61 13.95
C ILE A 12 -13.04 8.56 14.06
N VAL A 13 -13.53 8.98 15.22
CA VAL A 13 -14.93 9.37 15.41
C VAL A 13 -15.08 10.70 14.70
N PHE A 14 -15.70 10.70 13.52
CA PHE A 14 -16.12 11.93 12.86
C PHE A 14 -17.23 12.58 13.70
N PRO A 15 -17.04 13.77 14.28
CA PRO A 15 -18.16 14.51 14.83
C PRO A 15 -19.08 14.95 13.67
N SER A 16 -20.31 14.44 13.66
CA SER A 16 -21.37 14.83 12.75
C SER A 16 -21.96 16.20 13.12
N THR A 17 -21.12 17.21 13.35
CA THR A 17 -21.59 18.57 13.60
C THR A 17 -22.02 19.18 12.28
N LEU A 18 -23.35 19.18 12.10
CA LEU A 18 -24.09 19.91 11.07
C LEU A 18 -23.56 21.34 10.91
N PRO A 19 -23.62 21.91 9.69
CA PRO A 19 -23.23 23.29 9.47
C PRO A 19 -24.08 24.20 10.35
N ARG A 20 -23.44 24.86 11.32
CA ARG A 20 -24.05 25.93 12.10
C ARG A 20 -23.98 27.19 11.25
N LEU A 21 -25.14 27.64 10.77
CA LEU A 21 -25.27 28.94 10.11
C LEU A 21 -24.95 30.02 11.13
N ASP A 22 -23.82 30.71 10.95
CA ASP A 22 -23.56 31.95 11.69
C ASP A 22 -24.48 33.04 11.12
N GLY A 23 -25.45 33.45 11.92
CA GLY A 23 -26.49 34.42 11.56
C GLY A 23 -26.01 35.86 11.44
N ARG A 24 -24.70 36.10 11.45
CA ARG A 24 -24.17 37.47 11.49
C ARG A 24 -23.88 38.05 10.09
N ASP A 25 -23.52 37.24 9.09
CA ASP A 25 -22.87 37.78 7.89
C ASP A 25 -23.39 37.28 6.52
N GLY A 26 -24.28 36.27 6.46
CA GLY A 26 -24.86 35.78 5.18
C GLY A 26 -23.85 35.24 4.15
N ARG A 27 -22.56 35.20 4.47
CA ARG A 27 -21.50 34.64 3.61
C ARG A 27 -21.26 33.18 3.98
N VAL A 28 -21.59 32.29 3.06
CA VAL A 28 -21.26 30.85 3.13
C VAL A 28 -19.77 30.73 2.86
N ILE A 29 -18.98 30.83 3.92
CA ILE A 29 -17.55 30.70 3.78
C ILE A 29 -17.19 29.22 3.69
N ASN A 30 -17.00 28.77 2.44
CA ASN A 30 -16.63 27.41 2.02
C ASN A 30 -15.19 27.04 2.41
N TRP A 31 -14.75 27.33 3.64
CA TRP A 31 -13.43 26.91 4.13
C TRP A 31 -13.35 25.38 4.29
N THR A 32 -14.49 24.73 4.54
CA THR A 32 -14.62 23.28 4.73
C THR A 32 -14.30 22.50 3.46
N LEU A 33 -14.61 22.99 2.26
CA LEU A 33 -14.31 22.27 1.01
C LEU A 33 -12.81 22.20 0.70
N ALA A 34 -12.03 23.22 1.05
CA ALA A 34 -10.58 23.22 0.83
C ALA A 34 -9.86 22.29 1.82
N ASP A 35 -10.29 22.30 3.09
CA ASP A 35 -9.68 21.49 4.16
C ASP A 35 -10.00 19.98 4.00
N ILE A 36 -11.24 19.64 3.63
CA ILE A 36 -11.65 18.25 3.38
C ILE A 36 -10.87 17.64 2.19
N ASN A 37 -10.66 18.41 1.12
CA ASN A 37 -9.88 17.95 -0.04
C ASN A 37 -8.40 17.73 0.32
N GLY A 38 -7.79 18.62 1.11
CA GLY A 38 -6.40 18.49 1.54
C GLY A 38 -6.15 17.24 2.41
N VAL A 39 -7.08 16.92 3.32
CA VAL A 39 -6.97 15.75 4.20
C VAL A 39 -7.21 14.43 3.45
N PHE A 40 -8.16 14.41 2.51
CA PHE A 40 -8.46 13.22 1.72
C PHE A 40 -7.32 12.85 0.76
N VAL A 41 -6.75 13.86 0.07
CA VAL A 41 -5.61 13.66 -0.84
C VAL A 41 -4.40 13.13 -0.10
N LYS A 42 -4.08 13.64 1.09
CA LYS A 42 -2.95 13.14 1.91
C LYS A 42 -3.12 11.67 2.29
N LYS A 43 -4.32 11.24 2.68
CA LYS A 43 -4.59 9.84 3.06
C LYS A 43 -4.48 8.88 1.87
N SER A 44 -5.05 9.26 0.72
CA SER A 44 -4.94 8.49 -0.52
C SER A 44 -3.49 8.35 -1.01
N LEU A 45 -2.71 9.43 -0.92
CA LEU A 45 -1.31 9.43 -1.35
C LEU A 45 -0.43 8.55 -0.46
N ILE A 46 -0.63 8.61 0.86
CA ILE A 46 0.08 7.75 1.82
C ILE A 46 -0.29 6.28 1.61
N PHE A 47 -1.55 5.98 1.30
CA PHE A 47 -1.99 4.63 0.98
C PHE A 47 -1.33 4.12 -0.30
N ALA A 48 -1.33 4.91 -1.38
CA ALA A 48 -0.66 4.57 -2.63
C ALA A 48 0.85 4.34 -2.44
N PHE A 49 1.52 5.18 -1.65
CA PHE A 49 2.94 5.01 -1.31
C PHE A 49 3.21 3.73 -0.54
N ARG A 50 2.36 3.37 0.42
CA ARG A 50 2.48 2.11 1.15
C ARG A 50 2.28 0.91 0.23
N LEU A 51 1.34 0.99 -0.71
CA LEU A 51 1.06 -0.08 -1.66
C LEU A 51 2.25 -0.30 -2.61
N ILE A 52 2.75 0.78 -3.22
CA ILE A 52 3.95 0.77 -4.06
C ILE A 52 5.17 0.30 -3.29
N GLY A 53 5.34 0.75 -2.04
CA GLY A 53 6.44 0.32 -1.18
C GLY A 53 6.38 -1.18 -0.91
N THR A 54 5.20 -1.72 -0.59
CA THR A 54 5.01 -3.15 -0.29
C THR A 54 5.26 -4.01 -1.54
N ILE A 55 4.69 -3.65 -2.68
CA ILE A 55 4.90 -4.35 -3.95
C ILE A 55 6.37 -4.25 -4.39
N GLY A 56 6.95 -3.06 -4.29
CA GLY A 56 8.35 -2.81 -4.63
C GLY A 56 9.29 -3.65 -3.77
N PHE A 57 9.13 -3.65 -2.44
CA PHE A 57 9.95 -4.49 -1.56
C PHE A 57 9.75 -5.99 -1.83
N ALA A 58 8.51 -6.42 -2.02
CA ALA A 58 8.19 -7.82 -2.28
C ALA A 58 8.79 -8.35 -3.59
N THR A 59 9.02 -7.49 -4.58
CA THR A 59 9.66 -7.86 -5.86
C THR A 59 11.18 -7.70 -5.82
N VAL A 60 11.71 -6.65 -5.19
CA VAL A 60 13.15 -6.38 -5.13
C VAL A 60 13.90 -7.42 -4.30
N ILE A 61 13.35 -7.85 -3.16
CA ILE A 61 13.99 -8.84 -2.28
C ILE A 61 14.34 -10.14 -3.01
N PRO A 62 13.40 -10.87 -3.65
CA PRO A 62 13.72 -12.11 -4.34
C PRO A 62 14.66 -11.86 -5.53
N LEU A 63 14.48 -10.76 -6.26
CA LEU A 63 15.32 -10.46 -7.43
C LEU A 63 16.79 -10.26 -7.04
N VAL A 64 17.04 -9.48 -5.98
CA VAL A 64 18.39 -9.25 -5.45
C VAL A 64 18.97 -10.51 -4.83
N ALA A 65 18.16 -11.28 -4.09
CA ALA A 65 18.60 -12.54 -3.49
C ALA A 65 19.04 -13.55 -4.57
N PHE A 66 18.24 -13.76 -5.62
CA PHE A 66 18.59 -14.65 -6.72
C PHE A 66 19.77 -14.14 -7.56
N ALA A 67 19.88 -12.82 -7.77
CA ALA A 67 21.01 -12.24 -8.49
C ALA A 67 22.34 -12.43 -7.72
N LEU A 68 22.34 -12.18 -6.41
CA LEU A 68 23.51 -12.41 -5.55
C LEU A 68 23.86 -13.89 -5.48
N PHE A 69 22.87 -14.75 -5.33
CA PHE A 69 23.07 -16.19 -5.27
C PHE A 69 23.60 -16.76 -6.60
N GLY A 70 23.05 -16.32 -7.73
CA GLY A 70 23.52 -16.69 -9.06
C GLY A 70 24.95 -16.23 -9.32
N ARG A 71 25.30 -15.00 -8.91
CA ARG A 71 26.67 -14.48 -9.03
C ARG A 71 27.66 -15.25 -8.15
N TRP A 72 27.25 -15.63 -6.93
CA TRP A 72 28.09 -16.44 -6.05
C TRP A 72 28.35 -17.83 -6.64
N LEU A 73 27.33 -18.46 -7.21
CA LEU A 73 27.43 -19.74 -7.94
C LEU A 73 28.35 -19.65 -9.16
N ASP A 74 28.20 -18.61 -9.98
CA ASP A 74 29.08 -18.38 -11.15
C ASP A 74 30.56 -18.28 -10.73
N GLY A 75 30.84 -17.58 -9.61
CA GLY A 75 32.19 -17.49 -9.06
C GLY A 75 32.73 -18.81 -8.50
N HIS A 76 31.86 -19.69 -7.99
CA HIS A 76 32.27 -20.98 -7.43
C HIS A 76 32.55 -22.04 -8.51
N PHE A 77 31.75 -22.07 -9.57
CA PHE A 77 31.84 -23.09 -10.63
C PHE A 77 32.64 -22.64 -11.86
N ASN A 78 33.10 -21.37 -11.89
CA ASN A 78 33.88 -20.77 -12.98
C ASN A 78 33.21 -20.90 -14.36
N THR A 79 31.88 -20.98 -14.36
CA THR A 79 31.02 -21.29 -15.52
C THR A 79 30.70 -20.07 -16.40
N GLY A 80 31.37 -18.94 -16.17
CA GLY A 80 31.07 -17.68 -16.83
C GLY A 80 29.87 -16.96 -16.20
N HIS A 81 28.92 -16.49 -17.02
CA HIS A 81 27.72 -15.76 -16.58
C HIS A 81 26.42 -16.59 -16.67
N ASN A 82 26.54 -17.90 -16.88
CA ASN A 82 25.38 -18.74 -17.18
C ASN A 82 24.48 -18.94 -15.94
N PHE A 83 25.04 -19.05 -14.73
CA PHE A 83 24.22 -19.20 -13.52
C PHE A 83 23.50 -17.89 -13.15
N PHE A 84 24.08 -16.74 -13.45
CA PHE A 84 23.41 -15.45 -13.31
C PHE A 84 22.13 -15.38 -14.15
N TYR A 85 22.20 -15.74 -15.44
CA TYR A 85 21.02 -15.75 -16.31
C TYR A 85 19.95 -16.75 -15.85
N THR A 86 20.35 -17.97 -15.46
CA THR A 86 19.39 -18.96 -14.94
C THR A 86 18.77 -18.53 -13.62
N GLY A 87 19.52 -17.84 -12.74
CA GLY A 87 19.01 -17.26 -11.49
C GLY A 87 17.95 -16.19 -11.74
N ILE A 88 18.16 -15.31 -12.73
CA ILE A 88 17.16 -14.30 -13.13
C ILE A 88 15.90 -14.97 -13.69
N VAL A 89 16.06 -15.96 -14.57
CA VAL A 89 14.93 -16.69 -15.17
C VAL A 89 14.15 -17.45 -14.08
N ALA A 90 14.84 -18.04 -13.11
CA ALA A 90 14.22 -18.72 -11.97
C ALA A 90 13.52 -17.75 -10.99
N ALA A 91 13.97 -16.49 -10.92
CA ALA A 91 13.32 -15.48 -10.08
C ALA A 91 11.96 -15.02 -10.63
N LEU A 92 11.76 -15.05 -11.95
CA LEU A 92 10.49 -14.65 -12.59
C LEU A 92 9.23 -15.34 -12.03
N PRO A 93 9.17 -16.67 -11.91
CA PRO A 93 7.99 -17.32 -11.34
C PRO A 93 7.79 -16.96 -9.86
N VAL A 94 8.86 -16.76 -9.08
CA VAL A 94 8.75 -16.34 -7.67
C VAL A 94 8.15 -14.94 -7.58
N VAL A 95 8.67 -14.00 -8.38
CA VAL A 95 8.14 -12.63 -8.46
C VAL A 95 6.67 -12.65 -8.88
N TYR A 96 6.30 -13.45 -9.88
CA TYR A 96 4.91 -13.59 -10.33
C TYR A 96 3.98 -14.08 -9.22
N LEU A 97 4.38 -15.11 -8.47
CA LEU A 97 3.59 -15.64 -7.36
C LEU A 97 3.43 -14.62 -6.23
N THR A 98 4.51 -13.92 -5.88
CA THR A 98 4.49 -12.88 -4.84
C THR A 98 3.58 -11.72 -5.24
N VAL A 99 3.70 -11.19 -6.46
CA VAL A 99 2.84 -10.11 -6.96
C VAL A 99 1.37 -10.54 -6.96
N ARG A 100 1.10 -11.79 -7.35
CA ARG A 100 -0.26 -12.35 -7.33
C ARG A 100 -0.86 -12.40 -5.92
N GLN A 101 -0.07 -12.75 -4.90
CA GLN A 101 -0.52 -12.74 -3.51
C GLN A 101 -0.82 -11.32 -3.04
N VAL A 102 0.10 -10.38 -3.25
CA VAL A 102 -0.08 -8.97 -2.85
C VAL A 102 -1.27 -8.33 -3.56
N ALA A 103 -1.48 -8.64 -4.85
CA ALA A 103 -2.64 -8.15 -5.59
C ALA A 103 -3.97 -8.68 -5.03
N LYS A 104 -4.02 -9.93 -4.57
CA LYS A 104 -5.22 -10.49 -3.92
C LYS A 104 -5.50 -9.80 -2.59
N ASP A 105 -4.45 -9.56 -1.80
CA ASP A 105 -4.59 -8.90 -0.49
C ASP A 105 -5.09 -7.46 -0.67
N ALA A 106 -4.53 -6.72 -1.64
CA ALA A 106 -4.95 -5.36 -1.97
C ALA A 106 -6.41 -5.27 -2.44
N VAL A 107 -6.89 -6.25 -3.23
CA VAL A 107 -8.29 -6.31 -3.67
C VAL A 107 -9.22 -6.62 -2.49
N GLY A 108 -8.81 -7.53 -1.59
CA GLY A 108 -9.58 -7.87 -0.40
C GLY A 108 -9.75 -6.67 0.55
N ASP A 109 -8.69 -5.90 0.77
CA ASP A 109 -8.75 -4.68 1.58
C ASP A 109 -9.73 -3.67 0.97
N PHE A 110 -9.68 -3.47 -0.35
CA PHE A 110 -10.60 -2.58 -1.07
C PHE A 110 -12.07 -3.00 -0.95
N GLU A 111 -12.37 -4.30 -1.03
CA GLU A 111 -13.74 -4.80 -0.86
C GLU A 111 -14.27 -4.57 0.56
N GLN A 112 -13.43 -4.74 1.59
CA GLN A 112 -13.80 -4.42 2.97
C GLN A 112 -14.09 -2.93 3.15
N PHE A 113 -13.26 -2.05 2.59
CA PHE A 113 -13.53 -0.60 2.62
C PHE A 113 -14.87 -0.26 1.98
N ASN A 114 -15.19 -0.84 0.82
CA ASN A 114 -16.46 -0.58 0.12
C ASN A 114 -17.69 -1.12 0.89
N LYS A 115 -17.59 -2.30 1.52
CA LYS A 115 -18.69 -2.85 2.35
C LYS A 115 -18.96 -1.99 3.58
N ASN A 116 -17.91 -1.45 4.21
CA ASN A 116 -18.04 -0.61 5.40
C ASN A 116 -18.68 0.75 5.10
N GLU A 117 -18.50 1.30 3.89
CA GLU A 117 -19.21 2.52 3.48
C GLU A 117 -20.70 2.27 3.24
N LYS A 118 -21.07 1.15 2.61
CA LYS A 118 -22.49 0.81 2.38
C LYS A 118 -23.32 0.57 3.65
N GLN A 119 -22.69 0.21 4.77
CA GLN A 119 -23.39 0.00 6.04
C GLN A 119 -23.57 1.27 6.89
N LYS A 120 -22.94 2.38 6.49
CA LYS A 120 -22.99 3.65 7.24
C LYS A 120 -23.93 4.70 6.61
N GLY A 121 -24.47 4.45 5.43
CA GLY A 121 -25.52 5.25 4.79
C GLY A 121 -26.88 4.59 4.94
#